data_AF-A0A1Q7UFQ6-F1
#
_entry.id   AF-A0A1Q7UFQ6-F1
#
_cell.length_a   1.000
_cell.length_b   1.000
_cell.length_c   1.000
_cell.angle_alpha   90.00
_cell.angle_beta   90.00
_cell.angle_gamma   90.00
#
_symmetry.space_group_name_H-M   'P 1'
#
loop_
_entity.id
_entity.type
_entity.pdbx_description
1 polymer ?
#
loop_
_entity_poly.entity_id
_entity_poly.type
_entity_poly.pdbx_seq_one_letter_code
_entity_poly.pdbx_strand_id
1 'polypeptide(L)' 'MDLRPPRPERSGTLQHRLALLVLERQTLREREASPLVLEQNRLDIVHAQQELAQALMSEHTAASVA' A
#
# COMPACT_ATOMS: atom_id res chain seq x y z
N MET A 1 14.30 24.78 -7.08
CA MET A 1 13.92 23.41 -6.64
C MET A 1 12.61 23.55 -5.90
N ASP A 2 11.49 23.50 -6.62
CA ASP A 2 10.16 23.49 -6.00
C ASP A 2 9.98 22.15 -5.28
N LEU A 3 10.18 22.17 -3.96
CA LEU A 3 9.91 21.06 -3.05
C LEU A 3 8.40 21.00 -2.78
N ARG A 4 7.59 20.86 -3.84
CA ARG A 4 6.17 20.59 -3.64
C ARG A 4 6.08 19.18 -3.03
N PRO A 5 5.54 19.01 -1.80
CA PRO A 5 5.38 17.68 -1.24
C PRO A 5 4.53 16.85 -2.20
N PRO A 6 4.89 15.57 -2.45
CA PRO A 6 4.05 14.69 -3.25
C PRO A 6 2.66 14.72 -2.65
N ARG A 7 1.64 14.92 -3.50
CA ARG A 7 0.26 14.84 -3.03
C ARG A 7 0.08 13.46 -2.39
N PRO A 8 -0.54 13.38 -1.20
CA PRO A 8 -0.81 12.09 -0.60
C PRO A 8 -1.57 11.23 -1.61
N GLU A 9 -1.11 9.99 -1.82
CA GLU A 9 -1.82 9.04 -2.66
C GLU A 9 -3.23 8.84 -2.09
N ARG A 10 -4.22 8.84 -2.97
CA ARG A 10 -5.61 8.61 -2.57
C ARG A 10 -5.76 7.18 -2.08
N SER A 11 -6.63 6.98 -1.08
CA SER A 11 -6.92 5.66 -0.51
C SER A 11 -7.28 4.61 -1.58
N GLY A 12 -8.00 5.00 -2.63
CA GLY A 12 -8.34 4.11 -3.75
C GLY A 12 -7.12 3.56 -4.51
N THR A 13 -6.08 4.36 -4.72
CA THR A 13 -4.84 3.89 -5.37
C THR A 13 -4.10 2.89 -4.50
N LEU A 14 -4.03 3.18 -3.19
CA LEU A 14 -3.37 2.32 -2.21
C LEU A 14 -4.11 0.99 -2.01
N GLN A 15 -5.45 0.99 -2.05
CA GLN A 15 -6.27 -0.23 -2.06
C GLN A 15 -5.96 -1.10 -3.28
N HIS A 16 -5.87 -0.49 -4.48
CA HIS A 16 -5.52 -1.23 -5.69
C HIS A 16 -4.11 -1.83 -5.59
N ARG A 17 -3.12 -1.05 -5.13
CA ARG A 17 -1.76 -1.53 -4.90
C ARG A 17 -1.71 -2.71 -3.92
N LEU A 18 -2.45 -2.62 -2.80
CA LEU A 18 -2.53 -3.70 -1.82
C LEU A 18 -3.12 -4.98 -2.44
N ALA A 19 -4.15 -4.87 -3.27
CA ALA A 19 -4.73 -6.02 -3.98
C ALA A 19 -3.72 -6.68 -4.92
N LEU A 20 -2.91 -5.89 -5.64
CA LEU A 20 -1.85 -6.41 -6.51
C LEU A 20 -0.76 -7.15 -5.72
N LEU A 21 -0.33 -6.62 -4.57
CA LEU A 21 0.67 -7.27 -3.71
C LEU A 21 0.18 -8.59 -3.13
N VAL A 22 -1.11 -8.68 -2.78
CA VAL A 22 -1.73 -9.94 -2.32
C VAL A 22 -1.81 -10.97 -3.46
N LEU A 23 -2.17 -10.53 -4.67
CA LEU A 23 -2.15 -11.40 -5.85
C LEU A 23 -0.73 -11.89 -6.16
N GLU A 24 0.26 -10.99 -6.13
CA GLU A 24 1.67 -11.34 -6.29
C GLU A 24 2.10 -12.39 -5.26
N ARG A 25 1.70 -12.24 -3.98
CA ARG A 25 1.99 -13.24 -2.94
C ARG A 25 1.48 -14.62 -3.29
N GLN A 26 0.27 -14.70 -3.84
CA GLN A 26 -0.32 -15.97 -4.27
C GLN A 26 0.50 -16.60 -5.41
N THR A 27 0.86 -15.79 -6.42
CA THR A 27 1.74 -16.23 -7.51
C THR A 27 3.13 -16.67 -7.02
N LEU A 28 3.71 -15.97 -6.04
CA LEU A 28 5.00 -16.35 -5.44
C LEU A 28 4.92 -17.70 -4.74
N ARG A 29 3.82 -17.99 -4.03
CA ARG A 29 3.59 -19.28 -3.39
C ARG A 29 3.43 -20.41 -4.40
N GLU A 30 2.66 -20.19 -5.47
CA GLU A 30 2.45 -21.17 -6.55
C GLU A 30 3.75 -21.53 -7.27
N ARG A 31 4.69 -20.59 -7.34
CA ARG A 31 6.01 -20.78 -7.95
C ARG A 31 7.07 -21.26 -6.96
N GLU A 32 6.69 -21.58 -5.72
CA GLU A 32 7.60 -22.00 -4.65
C GLU A 32 8.77 -21.00 -4.49
N ALA A 33 8.47 -19.71 -4.54
CA ALA A 33 9.47 -18.65 -4.40
C ALA A 33 10.22 -18.78 -3.07
N SER A 34 11.46 -18.31 -3.06
CA SER A 34 12.31 -18.42 -1.87
C SER A 34 11.71 -17.67 -0.66
N PRO A 35 12.04 -18.11 0.57
CA PRO A 35 11.55 -17.45 1.78
C PRO A 35 11.88 -15.95 1.83
N LEU A 36 13.04 -15.54 1.29
CA LEU A 36 13.45 -14.14 1.23
C LEU A 36 12.50 -13.29 0.38
N VAL A 37 12.07 -13.80 -0.78
CA VAL A 37 11.15 -13.09 -1.69
C VAL A 37 9.75 -12.99 -1.05
N LEU A 38 9.30 -14.06 -0.39
CA LEU A 38 8.04 -14.05 0.34
C LEU A 38 8.06 -13.08 1.53
N GLU A 39 9.20 -12.90 2.19
CA GLU A 39 9.35 -11.94 3.27
C GLU A 39 9.36 -10.51 2.74
N GLN A 40 10.04 -10.24 1.63
CA GLN A 40 10.00 -8.91 1.01
C GLN A 40 8.58 -8.50 0.63
N ASN A 41 7.85 -9.37 -0.08
CA ASN A 41 6.44 -9.11 -0.42
C ASN A 41 5.57 -8.94 0.85
N ARG A 42 5.86 -9.64 1.95
CA ARG A 42 5.16 -9.45 3.23
C ARG A 42 5.39 -8.03 3.79
N LEU A 43 6.63 -7.55 3.76
CA LEU A 43 6.97 -6.19 4.22
C LEU A 43 6.29 -5.13 3.34
N ASP A 44 6.30 -5.33 2.02
CA ASP A 44 5.65 -4.41 1.07
C ASP A 44 4.13 -4.31 1.31
N ILE A 45 3.48 -5.44 1.62
CA ILE A 45 2.06 -5.48 2.03
C ILE A 45 1.83 -4.66 3.30
N VAL A 46 2.67 -4.85 4.33
CA VAL A 46 2.53 -4.13 5.61
C VAL A 46 2.72 -2.62 5.41
N HIS A 47 3.70 -2.21 4.59
CA HIS A 47 3.93 -0.80 4.27
C HIS A 47 2.72 -0.20 3.54
N ALA A 48 2.20 -0.88 2.51
CA ALA A 48 1.00 -0.42 1.79
C ALA A 48 -0.24 -0.32 2.70
N GLN A 49 -0.38 -1.22 3.68
CA GLN A 49 -1.45 -1.15 4.69
C GLN A 49 -1.30 0.08 5.60
N GLN A 50 -0.09 0.39 6.04
CA GLN A 50 0.19 1.59 6.84
C GLN A 50 -0.11 2.87 6.06
N GLU A 51 0.34 2.95 4.81
CA GLU A 51 0.05 4.07 3.90
C GLU A 51 -1.46 4.24 3.71
N LEU A 52 -2.19 3.14 3.46
CA LEU A 52 -3.64 3.16 3.29
C LEU A 52 -4.37 3.63 4.55
N ALA A 53 -3.97 3.14 5.73
CA ALA A 53 -4.56 3.57 6.99
C ALA A 53 -4.38 5.08 7.20
N GLN A 54 -3.18 5.60 6.92
CA GLN A 54 -2.90 7.03 7.00
C GLN A 54 -3.75 7.84 6.02
N ALA A 55 -3.88 7.38 4.76
CA ALA A 55 -4.69 8.05 3.75
C ALA A 55 -6.18 8.10 4.15
N LEU A 56 -6.73 6.98 4.64
CA LEU A 56 -8.13 6.91 5.09
C LEU A 56 -8.40 7.85 6.27
N MET A 57 -7.49 7.92 7.24
CA MET A 57 -7.60 8.89 8.34
C MET A 57 -7.58 10.32 7.83
N SER A 58 -6.64 10.67 6.96
CA SER A 58 -6.52 12.01 6.39
C SER A 58 -7.76 12.41 5.57
N GLU A 59 -8.29 11.50 4.75
CA GLU A 59 -9.51 11.73 3.97
C GLU A 59 -10.74 11.91 4.87
N HIS A 60 -10.88 11.11 5.94
CA HIS A 60 -11.98 11.24 6.89
C HIS A 60 -11.91 12.56 7.68
N THR A 61 -10.73 12.96 8.14
CA THR A 61 -10.52 14.25 8.80
C THR A 61 -10.86 15.40 7.87
N ALA A 62 -10.41 15.36 6.61
CA ALA A 62 -10.73 16.39 5.62
C ALA A 62 -12.23 16.48 5.34
N ALA A 63 -12.92 15.33 5.23
CA ALA A 63 -14.36 15.28 5.02
C ALA A 63 -15.16 15.79 6.23
N SER A 64 -14.64 15.62 7.45
CA SER A 64 -15.31 16.07 8.69
C SER A 64 -15.16 17.57 8.96
N VAL A 65 -14.17 18.23 8.34
CA VAL A 65 -13.89 19.67 8.49
C VAL A 65 -14.51 20.50 7.36
N ALA A 66 -14.90 19.87 6.25
CA ALA A 66 -15.53 20.49 5.09
C ALA A 66 -17.04 20.70 5.27
#